data_AF-A0A962VTC6-F1
#
_entry.id   AF-A0A962VTC6-F1
#
_cell.length_a   1.000
_cell.length_b   1.000
_cell.length_c   1.000
_cell.angle_alpha   90.00
_cell.angle_beta   90.00
_cell.angle_gamma   90.00
#
_symmetry.space_group_name_H-M   'P 1'
#
loop_
_entity.id
_entity.type
_entity.pdbx_description
1 polymer ?
#
loop_
_entity_poly.entity_id
_entity_poly.type
_entity_poly.pdbx_seq_one_letter_code
_entity_poly.pdbx_strand_id
1 'polypeptide(L)'
;MSVVAESRPAPPVADFSVECFHCGLPVPPHAPYAVVIDGQRQPMCCHGCQAVAEAIVAAGLTDFYQHRTTRSQRAEDLIPDQLRGLELYDRADLQKSFVRVESESVREAALILEGIVCAACVWLNERHVNTLPGVLEFRVNYSTHRARVRWDERQIKLSEILAAIAAIGY
;
A
#
# COMPACT_ATOMS: atom_id res chain seq x y z
N MET A 1 -22.73 58.82 -4.39
CA MET A 1 -22.54 58.18 -3.07
C MET A 1 -22.58 56.68 -3.29
N SER A 2 -21.40 56.08 -3.53
CA SER A 2 -21.28 54.63 -3.71
C SER A 2 -21.16 53.96 -2.35
N VAL A 3 -22.04 53.00 -2.10
CA VAL A 3 -22.03 52.14 -0.92
C VAL A 3 -20.90 51.13 -1.11
N VAL A 4 -19.88 51.20 -0.25
CA VAL A 4 -18.79 50.22 -0.21
C VAL A 4 -19.30 49.02 0.58
N ALA A 5 -19.45 47.86 -0.06
CA ALA A 5 -19.80 46.63 0.61
C ALA A 5 -18.52 46.01 1.19
N GLU A 6 -18.34 46.12 2.51
CA GLU A 6 -17.27 45.44 3.24
C GLU A 6 -17.52 43.92 3.24
N SER A 7 -16.61 43.19 2.60
CA SER A 7 -16.58 41.73 2.57
C SER A 7 -16.22 41.17 3.94
N ARG A 8 -17.16 40.48 4.59
CA ARG A 8 -16.90 39.65 5.79
C ARG A 8 -15.91 38.52 5.46
N PRO A 9 -14.89 38.26 6.30
CA PRO A 9 -14.07 37.06 6.15
C PRO A 9 -14.90 35.80 6.43
N ALA A 10 -14.72 34.77 5.61
CA ALA A 10 -15.29 33.45 5.82
C ALA A 10 -14.74 32.83 7.13
N PRO A 11 -15.55 32.07 7.88
CA PRO A 11 -15.08 31.39 9.09
C PRO A 11 -14.03 30.32 8.72
N PRO A 12 -13.08 30.00 9.61
CA PRO A 12 -12.12 28.94 9.36
C PRO A 12 -12.86 27.61 9.34
N VAL A 13 -12.77 26.89 8.21
CA VAL A 13 -13.31 25.53 8.09
C VAL A 13 -12.37 24.61 8.86
N ALA A 14 -12.78 24.17 10.05
CA ALA A 14 -12.10 23.12 10.79
C ALA A 14 -12.57 21.77 10.22
N ASP A 15 -11.76 21.17 9.33
CA ASP A 15 -12.07 19.89 8.71
C ASP A 15 -11.63 18.75 9.65
N PHE A 16 -12.50 18.36 10.58
CA PHE A 16 -12.31 17.15 11.39
C PHE A 16 -12.76 15.95 10.58
N SER A 17 -11.93 15.50 9.64
CA SER A 17 -12.17 14.28 8.88
C SER A 17 -12.17 13.08 9.82
N VAL A 18 -13.36 12.52 10.09
CA VAL A 18 -13.50 11.26 10.84
C VAL A 18 -12.66 10.20 10.14
N GLU A 19 -11.74 9.59 10.87
CA GLU A 19 -10.84 8.59 10.30
C GLU A 19 -11.39 7.17 10.49
N CYS A 20 -11.18 6.34 9.49
CA CYS A 20 -11.49 4.92 9.54
C CYS A 20 -10.75 4.28 10.71
N PHE A 21 -11.46 3.58 11.57
CA PHE A 21 -10.85 2.92 12.71
C PHE A 21 -9.86 1.82 12.29
N HIS A 22 -10.12 1.15 11.17
CA HIS A 22 -9.31 0.06 10.67
C HIS A 22 -8.02 0.55 9.97
N CYS A 23 -8.15 1.34 8.90
CA CYS A 23 -7.03 1.74 8.04
C CYS A 23 -6.55 3.19 8.22
N GLY A 24 -7.26 4.02 9.00
CA GLY A 24 -6.87 5.42 9.24
C GLY A 24 -7.22 6.43 8.13
N LEU A 25 -7.72 5.98 6.97
CA LEU A 25 -8.15 6.89 5.90
C LEU A 25 -9.39 7.71 6.29
N PRO A 26 -9.60 8.92 5.73
CA PRO A 26 -10.83 9.67 5.91
C PRO A 26 -12.06 8.86 5.53
N VAL A 27 -13.08 8.91 6.38
CA VAL A 27 -14.38 8.31 6.11
C VAL A 27 -15.12 9.24 5.16
N PRO A 28 -15.53 8.77 3.97
CA PRO A 28 -16.32 9.58 3.06
C PRO A 28 -17.58 10.12 3.74
N PRO A 29 -18.02 11.35 3.44
CA PRO A 29 -19.28 11.87 3.95
C PRO A 29 -20.42 10.88 3.70
N HIS A 30 -21.21 10.61 4.74
CA HIS A 30 -22.35 9.68 4.70
C HIS A 30 -22.02 8.20 4.43
N ALA A 31 -20.76 7.77 4.58
CA ALA A 31 -20.44 6.34 4.52
C ALA A 31 -21.20 5.55 5.62
N PRO A 32 -21.93 4.47 5.27
CA PRO A 32 -22.76 3.74 6.23
C PRO A 32 -21.98 2.69 7.06
N TYR A 33 -20.69 2.54 6.80
CA TYR A 33 -19.89 1.41 7.28
C TYR A 33 -19.40 1.63 8.72
N ALA A 34 -19.67 0.67 9.60
CA ALA A 34 -19.21 0.69 10.99
C ALA A 34 -19.19 -0.71 11.60
N VAL A 35 -18.33 -0.93 12.59
CA VAL A 35 -18.22 -2.19 13.35
C VAL A 35 -18.19 -1.90 14.84
N VAL A 36 -18.80 -2.76 15.66
CA VAL A 36 -18.69 -2.67 17.12
C VAL A 36 -17.42 -3.40 17.56
N ILE A 37 -16.46 -2.66 18.11
CA ILE A 37 -15.17 -3.17 18.59
C ILE A 37 -15.03 -2.73 20.05
N ASP A 38 -14.81 -3.67 20.97
CA ASP A 38 -14.76 -3.44 22.42
C ASP A 38 -15.94 -2.63 22.96
N GLY A 39 -17.14 -2.90 22.41
CA GLY A 39 -18.39 -2.22 22.79
C GLY A 39 -18.57 -0.82 22.21
N GLN A 40 -17.62 -0.31 21.42
CA GLN A 40 -17.69 1.01 20.77
C GLN A 40 -17.98 0.87 19.28
N ARG A 41 -18.90 1.70 18.77
CA ARG A 41 -19.20 1.74 17.32
C ARG A 41 -18.10 2.53 16.59
N GLN A 42 -17.28 1.81 15.84
CA GLN A 42 -16.12 2.35 15.14
C GLN A 42 -16.42 2.58 13.64
N PRO A 43 -16.11 3.76 13.08
CA PRO A 43 -16.43 4.08 11.69
C PRO A 43 -15.45 3.43 10.71
N MET A 44 -15.93 3.10 9.51
CA MET A 44 -15.14 2.49 8.43
C MET A 44 -15.27 3.30 7.14
N CYS A 45 -14.19 3.42 6.36
CA CYS A 45 -14.22 4.19 5.11
C CYS A 45 -14.88 3.45 3.93
N CYS A 46 -14.90 2.12 3.96
CA CYS A 46 -15.45 1.30 2.87
C CYS A 46 -15.96 -0.06 3.39
N HIS A 47 -16.73 -0.77 2.54
CA HIS A 47 -17.23 -2.12 2.82
C HIS A 47 -16.09 -3.12 3.11
N GLY A 48 -14.93 -2.97 2.46
CA GLY A 48 -13.77 -3.82 2.72
C GLY A 48 -13.21 -3.67 4.14
N CYS A 49 -13.07 -2.43 4.63
CA CYS A 49 -12.64 -2.18 6.00
C CYS A 49 -13.63 -2.71 7.04
N GLN A 50 -14.93 -2.61 6.74
CA GLN A 50 -15.97 -3.22 7.58
C GLN A 50 -15.84 -4.73 7.63
N ALA A 51 -15.73 -5.40 6.48
CA ALA A 51 -15.65 -6.86 6.43
C ALA A 51 -14.41 -7.41 7.17
N VAL A 52 -13.25 -6.76 7.02
CA VAL A 52 -12.03 -7.18 7.74
C VAL A 52 -12.18 -6.94 9.25
N ALA A 53 -12.73 -5.79 9.65
CA ALA A 53 -12.94 -5.49 11.05
C ALA A 53 -13.97 -6.44 11.71
N GLU A 54 -15.05 -6.79 11.01
CA GLU A 54 -16.02 -7.80 11.46
C GLU A 54 -15.37 -9.17 11.62
N ALA A 55 -14.49 -9.57 10.69
CA ALA A 55 -13.77 -10.85 10.77
C ALA A 55 -12.82 -10.91 11.98
N ILE A 56 -12.12 -9.81 12.29
CA ILE A 56 -11.24 -9.72 13.47
C ILE A 56 -12.06 -9.85 14.77
N VAL A 57 -13.19 -9.15 14.86
CA VAL A 57 -14.10 -9.23 16.02
C VAL A 57 -14.68 -10.63 16.16
N ALA A 58 -15.16 -11.22 15.07
CA ALA A 58 -15.73 -12.57 15.06
C ALA A 58 -14.70 -13.64 15.47
N ALA A 59 -13.42 -13.42 15.17
CA ALA A 59 -12.33 -14.30 15.58
C ALA A 59 -11.88 -14.11 17.04
N GLY A 60 -12.44 -13.13 17.77
CA GLY A 60 -12.01 -12.81 19.14
C GLY A 60 -10.61 -12.18 19.20
N LEU A 61 -10.13 -11.60 18.10
CA LEU A 61 -8.77 -11.06 17.96
C LEU A 61 -8.74 -9.54 18.14
N THR A 62 -9.62 -8.96 18.97
CA THR A 62 -9.73 -7.50 19.12
C THR A 62 -8.46 -6.86 19.72
N ASP A 63 -7.66 -7.62 20.46
CA ASP A 63 -6.32 -7.25 20.94
C ASP A 63 -5.40 -6.77 19.81
N PHE A 64 -5.65 -7.20 18.56
CA PHE A 64 -5.01 -6.66 17.36
C PHE A 64 -5.03 -5.13 17.31
N TYR A 65 -6.13 -4.49 17.71
CA TYR A 65 -6.25 -3.03 17.65
C TYR A 65 -5.46 -2.30 18.73
N GLN A 66 -5.08 -2.99 19.81
CA GLN A 66 -4.25 -2.47 20.90
C GLN A 66 -2.76 -2.64 20.62
N HIS A 67 -2.40 -3.76 19.99
CA HIS A 67 -1.00 -4.12 19.70
C HIS A 67 -0.54 -3.77 18.29
N ARG A 68 -1.42 -3.22 17.44
CA ARG A 68 -0.99 -2.71 16.13
C ARG A 68 0.06 -1.62 16.32
N THR A 69 1.24 -1.84 15.74
CA THR A 69 2.37 -0.92 15.81
C THR A 69 2.06 0.41 15.15
N THR A 70 1.20 0.44 14.12
CA THR A 70 0.60 1.68 13.60
C THR A 70 -0.73 1.36 12.91
N ARG A 71 -1.70 2.28 12.98
CA ARG A 71 -2.89 2.29 12.10
C ARG A 71 -2.36 2.27 10.66
N SER A 72 -2.73 1.29 9.82
CA SER A 72 -2.11 1.03 8.50
C SER A 72 -1.37 2.25 7.95
N GLN A 73 -0.04 2.29 8.11
CA GLN A 73 0.74 3.44 7.65
C GLN A 73 0.44 3.62 6.17
N ARG A 74 0.18 4.87 5.77
CA ARG A 74 0.15 5.20 4.35
C ARG A 74 1.51 4.87 3.80
N ALA A 75 1.53 4.15 2.68
CA ALA A 75 2.74 3.85 1.93
C ALA A 75 3.63 5.08 1.87
N GLU A 76 3.02 6.22 1.52
CA GLU A 76 3.62 7.54 1.30
C GLU A 76 4.51 8.09 2.42
N ASP A 77 4.28 7.72 3.69
CA ASP A 77 4.99 8.31 4.84
C ASP A 77 6.36 7.65 5.13
N LEU A 78 6.65 6.50 4.50
CA LEU A 78 7.90 5.74 4.68
C LEU A 78 8.95 5.99 3.59
N ILE A 79 8.61 6.79 2.57
CA ILE A 79 9.19 6.65 1.23
C ILE A 79 10.48 7.43 0.91
N PRO A 80 10.97 8.45 1.65
CA PRO A 80 12.19 9.15 1.20
C PRO A 80 13.50 8.36 1.37
N ASP A 81 13.73 7.73 2.53
CA ASP A 81 15.02 7.07 2.84
C ASP A 81 15.11 5.65 2.30
N GLN A 82 14.00 4.91 2.31
CA GLN A 82 13.95 3.57 1.75
C GLN A 82 14.11 3.58 0.23
N LEU A 83 13.46 4.52 -0.49
CA LEU A 83 13.64 4.67 -1.94
C LEU A 83 15.08 4.97 -2.33
N ARG A 84 15.79 5.83 -1.60
CA ARG A 84 17.22 6.10 -1.85
C ARG A 84 18.07 4.84 -1.78
N GLY A 85 17.71 3.89 -0.91
CA GLY A 85 18.32 2.57 -0.85
C GLY A 85 17.96 1.69 -2.05
N LEU A 86 16.73 1.82 -2.58
CA LEU A 86 16.26 1.02 -3.70
C LEU A 86 16.91 1.40 -5.04
N GLU A 87 17.28 2.67 -5.25
CA GLU A 87 17.98 3.13 -6.46
C GLU A 87 19.31 2.39 -6.69
N LEU A 88 19.95 1.86 -5.64
CA LEU A 88 21.15 1.02 -5.78
C LEU A 88 20.88 -0.22 -6.62
N TYR A 89 19.67 -0.79 -6.57
CA TYR A 89 19.30 -1.97 -7.34
C TYR A 89 19.17 -1.71 -8.84
N ASP A 90 19.21 -0.45 -9.29
CA ASP A 90 19.24 -0.11 -10.72
C ASP A 90 20.65 -0.07 -11.30
N ARG A 91 21.67 -0.15 -10.46
CA ARG A 91 23.05 -0.13 -10.92
C ARG A 91 23.38 -1.43 -11.65
N ALA A 92 23.89 -1.30 -12.87
CA ALA A 92 24.25 -2.43 -13.72
C ALA A 92 25.29 -3.37 -13.10
N ASP A 93 26.22 -2.86 -12.29
CA ASP A 93 27.23 -3.67 -11.62
C ASP A 93 26.63 -4.55 -10.51
N LEU A 94 25.62 -4.06 -9.79
CA LEU A 94 24.89 -4.85 -8.79
C LEU A 94 23.98 -5.88 -9.45
N GLN A 95 23.21 -5.46 -10.47
CA GLN A 95 22.28 -6.34 -11.18
C GLN A 95 22.97 -7.55 -11.82
N LYS A 96 24.23 -7.46 -12.24
CA LYS A 96 25.01 -8.59 -12.79
C LYS A 96 25.01 -9.83 -11.90
N SER A 97 24.84 -9.67 -10.59
CA SER A 97 24.87 -10.77 -9.64
C SER A 97 23.54 -11.53 -9.49
N PHE A 98 22.40 -10.94 -9.87
CA PHE A 98 21.08 -11.55 -9.61
C PHE A 98 19.99 -11.27 -10.66
N VAL A 99 20.25 -10.41 -11.65
CA VAL A 99 19.36 -10.11 -12.77
C VAL A 99 19.83 -10.85 -14.01
N ARG A 100 18.92 -11.61 -14.62
CA ARG A 100 19.13 -12.29 -15.89
C ARG A 100 18.68 -11.40 -17.05
N VAL A 101 19.51 -11.33 -18.08
CA VAL A 101 19.18 -10.69 -19.37
C VAL A 101 18.50 -11.74 -20.26
N GLU A 102 17.21 -11.57 -20.55
CA GLU A 102 16.48 -12.47 -21.45
C GLU A 102 16.51 -12.00 -22.91
N SER A 103 16.52 -10.69 -23.13
CA SER A 103 16.67 -10.07 -24.44
C SER A 103 17.28 -8.67 -24.30
N GLU A 104 17.36 -7.90 -25.39
CA GLU A 104 17.93 -6.55 -25.40
C GLU A 104 17.42 -5.69 -24.24
N SER A 105 16.10 -5.69 -24.00
CA SER A 105 15.46 -4.87 -22.97
C SER A 105 14.75 -5.64 -21.86
N VAL A 106 14.57 -6.96 -22.01
CA VAL A 106 13.87 -7.76 -20.99
C VAL A 106 14.86 -8.23 -19.93
N ARG A 107 14.52 -7.93 -18.69
CA ARG A 107 15.26 -8.33 -17.49
C ARG A 107 14.38 -9.24 -16.64
N GLU A 108 15.02 -10.12 -15.90
CA GLU A 108 14.37 -11.02 -14.96
C GLU A 108 15.14 -11.09 -13.66
N ALA A 109 14.43 -11.11 -12.52
CA ALA A 109 15.01 -11.30 -11.21
C ALA A 109 14.15 -12.23 -10.35
N ALA A 110 14.81 -12.92 -9.43
CA ALA A 110 14.16 -13.59 -8.33
C ALA A 110 14.31 -12.73 -7.07
N LEU A 111 13.19 -12.38 -6.44
CA LEU A 111 13.13 -11.60 -5.21
C LEU A 111 12.64 -12.50 -4.08
N ILE A 112 13.10 -12.26 -2.86
CA ILE A 112 12.52 -12.86 -1.66
C ILE A 112 11.62 -11.80 -1.04
N LEU A 113 10.35 -12.14 -0.83
CA LEU A 113 9.40 -11.24 -0.18
C LEU A 113 9.25 -11.66 1.28
N GLU A 114 9.46 -10.71 2.19
CA GLU A 114 9.18 -10.92 3.61
C GLU A 114 7.69 -10.64 3.91
N GLY A 115 7.17 -11.13 5.04
CA GLY A 115 5.78 -10.81 5.45
C GLY A 115 4.64 -11.49 4.66
N ILE A 116 4.92 -12.30 3.64
CA ILE A 116 3.90 -13.13 2.96
C ILE A 116 3.44 -14.25 3.91
N VAL A 117 2.19 -14.19 4.37
CA VAL A 117 1.63 -15.17 5.34
C VAL A 117 0.36 -15.87 4.87
N CYS A 118 -0.25 -15.43 3.76
CA CYS A 118 -1.43 -16.10 3.21
C CYS A 118 -1.56 -15.91 1.68
N ALA A 119 -2.46 -16.68 1.07
CA ALA A 119 -2.74 -16.59 -0.37
C ALA A 119 -3.27 -15.21 -0.79
N ALA A 120 -3.91 -14.45 0.11
CA ALA A 120 -4.35 -13.09 -0.19
C ALA A 120 -3.17 -12.13 -0.38
N CYS A 121 -2.09 -12.28 0.40
CA CYS A 121 -0.86 -11.48 0.24
C CYS A 121 -0.22 -11.72 -1.14
N VAL A 122 -0.16 -12.98 -1.56
CA VAL A 122 0.32 -13.40 -2.89
C VAL A 122 -0.52 -12.76 -3.98
N TRP A 123 -1.85 -12.92 -3.90
CA TRP A 123 -2.78 -12.35 -4.87
C TRP A 123 -2.67 -10.82 -4.97
N LEU A 124 -2.56 -10.13 -3.84
CA LEU A 124 -2.44 -8.68 -3.79
C LEU A 124 -1.15 -8.20 -4.48
N ASN A 125 -0.01 -8.82 -4.17
CA ASN A 125 1.27 -8.50 -4.80
C ASN A 125 1.23 -8.75 -6.31
N GLU A 126 0.77 -9.93 -6.74
CA GLU A 126 0.64 -10.24 -8.16
C GLU A 126 -0.30 -9.29 -8.88
N ARG A 127 -1.46 -8.97 -8.29
CA ARG A 127 -2.42 -8.04 -8.88
C ARG A 127 -1.85 -6.63 -8.98
N HIS A 128 -1.15 -6.15 -7.95
CA HIS A 128 -0.60 -4.81 -7.91
C HIS A 128 0.58 -4.67 -8.90
N VAL A 129 1.59 -5.52 -8.81
CA VAL A 129 2.82 -5.38 -9.61
C VAL A 129 2.58 -5.65 -11.09
N ASN A 130 1.73 -6.62 -11.46
CA ASN A 130 1.41 -6.86 -12.87
C ASN A 130 0.61 -5.71 -13.54
N THR A 131 0.12 -4.72 -12.77
CA THR A 131 -0.55 -3.54 -13.36
C THR A 131 0.41 -2.41 -13.72
N LEU A 132 1.68 -2.49 -13.29
CA LEU A 132 2.67 -1.47 -13.57
C LEU A 132 3.09 -1.51 -15.05
N PRO A 133 3.06 -0.37 -15.76
CA PRO A 133 3.61 -0.29 -17.11
C PRO A 133 5.07 -0.75 -17.16
N GLY A 134 5.42 -1.59 -18.13
CA GLY A 134 6.76 -2.15 -18.26
C GLY A 134 6.98 -3.47 -17.51
N VAL A 135 6.12 -3.87 -16.57
CA VAL A 135 6.13 -5.22 -16.00
C VAL A 135 5.50 -6.18 -17.00
N LEU A 136 6.23 -7.24 -17.34
CA LEU A 136 5.80 -8.28 -18.28
C LEU A 136 5.19 -9.49 -17.56
N GLU A 137 5.75 -9.84 -16.39
CA GLU A 137 5.24 -10.90 -15.54
C GLU A 137 5.74 -10.71 -14.10
N PHE A 138 4.85 -10.87 -13.13
CA PHE A 138 5.18 -11.00 -11.72
C PHE A 138 4.43 -12.20 -11.12
N ARG A 139 5.16 -13.15 -10.53
CA ARG A 139 4.59 -14.36 -9.95
C ARG A 139 5.25 -14.69 -8.61
N VAL A 140 4.45 -15.01 -7.60
CA VAL A 140 4.95 -15.33 -6.26
C VAL A 140 4.70 -16.80 -5.96
N ASN A 141 5.77 -17.51 -5.61
CA ASN A 141 5.66 -18.84 -5.05
C ASN A 141 5.43 -18.75 -3.54
N TYR A 142 4.20 -19.06 -3.13
CA TYR A 142 3.79 -19.06 -1.73
C TYR A 142 4.66 -19.94 -0.83
N SER A 143 5.07 -21.14 -1.28
CA SER A 143 5.80 -22.07 -0.41
C SER A 143 7.25 -21.66 -0.16
N THR A 144 7.83 -20.86 -1.05
CA THR A 144 9.24 -20.44 -0.95
C THR A 144 9.42 -18.96 -0.70
N HIS A 145 8.33 -18.18 -0.64
CA HIS A 145 8.31 -16.71 -0.60
C HIS A 145 9.15 -16.05 -1.71
N ARG A 146 9.30 -16.74 -2.85
CA ARG A 146 10.10 -16.23 -3.97
C ARG A 146 9.18 -15.63 -5.01
N ALA A 147 9.40 -14.37 -5.33
CA ALA A 147 8.79 -13.72 -6.47
C ALA A 147 9.72 -13.79 -7.68
N ARG A 148 9.17 -14.12 -8.84
CA ARG A 148 9.82 -13.94 -10.13
C ARG A 148 9.22 -12.69 -10.77
N VAL A 149 10.08 -11.76 -11.18
CA VAL A 149 9.67 -10.57 -11.91
C VAL A 149 10.39 -10.51 -13.25
N ARG A 150 9.64 -10.18 -14.31
CA ARG A 150 10.14 -9.89 -15.65
C ARG A 150 9.65 -8.50 -16.06
N TRP A 151 10.55 -7.67 -16.54
CA TRP A 151 10.24 -6.29 -16.91
C TRP A 151 11.05 -5.80 -18.12
N ASP A 152 10.52 -4.80 -18.82
CA ASP A 152 11.22 -4.04 -19.86
C ASP A 152 11.96 -2.86 -19.20
N GLU A 153 13.28 -2.92 -19.15
CA GLU A 153 14.13 -1.93 -18.45
C GLU A 153 14.09 -0.53 -19.08
N ARG A 154 13.52 -0.40 -20.28
CA ARG A 154 13.30 0.88 -20.97
C ARG A 154 12.05 1.58 -20.46
N GLN A 155 11.13 0.84 -19.84
CA GLN A 155 9.84 1.36 -19.36
C GLN A 155 9.79 1.53 -17.85
N ILE A 156 10.40 0.61 -17.10
CA ILE A 156 10.39 0.63 -15.63
C ILE A 156 11.73 0.16 -15.07
N LYS A 157 12.15 0.76 -13.96
CA LYS A 157 13.33 0.36 -13.19
C LYS A 157 13.01 -0.66 -12.12
N LEU A 158 14.02 -1.41 -11.69
CA LEU A 158 13.83 -2.41 -10.65
C LEU A 158 13.48 -1.74 -9.32
N SER A 159 14.11 -0.60 -9.01
CA SER A 159 13.78 0.21 -7.83
C SER A 159 12.30 0.62 -7.77
N GLU A 160 11.70 0.99 -8.90
CA GLU A 160 10.29 1.37 -9.00
C GLU A 160 9.35 0.18 -8.71
N ILE A 161 9.72 -1.01 -9.18
CA ILE A 161 8.98 -2.24 -8.86
C ILE A 161 9.10 -2.56 -7.37
N LEU A 162 10.32 -2.47 -6.80
CA LEU A 162 10.56 -2.70 -5.37
C LEU A 162 9.81 -1.67 -4.51
N ALA A 163 9.72 -0.43 -4.95
CA ALA A 163 8.95 0.62 -4.29
C ALA A 163 7.46 0.32 -4.29
N ALA A 164 6.92 -0.19 -5.38
CA ALA A 164 5.50 -0.59 -5.46
C ALA A 164 5.18 -1.76 -4.53
N ILE A 165 6.10 -2.72 -4.38
CA ILE A 165 5.98 -3.82 -3.40
C ILE A 165 6.02 -3.26 -1.97
N ALA A 166 6.98 -2.38 -1.66
CA ALA A 166 7.08 -1.72 -0.36
C ALA A 166 5.85 -0.89 -0.01
N ALA A 167 5.24 -0.23 -0.99
CA ALA A 167 4.06 0.59 -0.81
C ALA A 167 2.83 -0.20 -0.32
N ILE A 168 2.77 -1.51 -0.61
CA ILE A 168 1.70 -2.38 -0.08
C ILE A 168 2.15 -3.18 1.16
N GLY A 169 3.33 -2.85 1.72
CA GLY A 169 3.82 -3.33 3.00
C GLY A 169 4.70 -4.59 2.94
N TYR A 170 5.40 -4.83 1.83
CA TYR A 170 6.25 -6.01 1.60
C TYR A 170 7.69 -5.69 1.18
#